data_AF-A0A7J6DJL4-F1
#
_entry.id   AF-A0A7J6DJL4-F1
#
_cell.length_a   1.000
_cell.length_b   1.000
_cell.length_c   1.000
_cell.angle_alpha   90.00
_cell.angle_beta   90.00
_cell.angle_gamma   90.00
#
_symmetry.space_group_name_H-M   'P 1'
#
loop_
_entity.id
_entity.type
_entity.pdbx_description
1 polymer ?
#
loop_
_entity_poly.entity_id
_entity_poly.type
_entity_poly.pdbx_seq_one_letter_code
_entity_poly.pdbx_strand_id
1 'polypeptide(L)'
;MIKTAQLFGNPLPAKKEDAQFDFITVAGQENQIRIQSVAINKYWRLERNNNWILVDDDLAHTNDSLFTLKHKPSTNEKVFYCVGNDKYCKAYSIGSVQDCLNARATTVDDGVAVDVIDV
;
A
#
# COMPACT_ATOMS: atom_id res chain seq x y z
N MET A 1 15.07 3.49 -9.14
CA MET A 1 15.75 2.74 -8.06
C MET A 1 14.68 1.86 -7.42
N ILE A 2 14.93 0.56 -7.25
CA ILE A 2 14.01 -0.34 -6.55
C ILE A 2 14.45 -0.38 -5.10
N LYS A 3 13.52 -0.16 -4.17
CA LYS A 3 13.74 -0.37 -2.73
C LYS A 3 12.78 -1.47 -2.27
N THR A 4 13.31 -2.47 -1.58
CA THR A 4 12.50 -3.54 -0.99
C THR A 4 12.10 -3.13 0.43
N ALA A 5 10.85 -3.35 0.78
CA ALA A 5 10.31 -3.09 2.11
C ALA A 5 9.49 -4.28 2.60
N GLN A 6 9.38 -4.40 3.92
CA GLN A 6 8.46 -5.35 4.55
C GLN A 6 7.29 -4.63 5.21
N LEU A 7 6.11 -5.22 5.03
CA LEU A 7 4.88 -4.78 5.70
C LEU A 7 4.41 -5.87 6.65
N PHE A 8 4.31 -5.55 7.93
CA PHE A 8 3.87 -6.50 8.94
C PHE A 8 2.44 -6.24 9.38
N GLY A 9 1.61 -7.29 9.30
CA GLY A 9 0.34 -7.37 10.00
C GLY A 9 0.48 -8.21 11.28
N ASN A 10 -0.58 -8.23 12.10
CA ASN A 10 -0.71 -9.17 13.21
C ASN A 10 -1.94 -10.07 12.93
N PRO A 11 -1.77 -11.40 12.76
CA PRO A 11 -0.54 -12.17 12.90
C PRO A 11 0.47 -11.92 11.78
N LEU A 12 1.74 -12.19 12.08
CA LEU A 12 2.82 -12.16 11.08
C LEU A 12 2.54 -13.17 9.96
N PRO A 13 2.97 -12.86 8.72
CA PRO A 13 2.76 -13.77 7.59
C PRO A 13 3.53 -15.08 7.77
N ALA A 14 2.98 -16.16 7.22
CA ALA A 14 3.55 -17.51 7.31
C ALA A 14 4.94 -17.60 6.66
N LYS A 15 5.21 -16.77 5.64
CA LYS A 15 6.53 -16.62 5.03
C LYS A 15 6.94 -15.16 4.93
N LYS A 16 8.24 -14.92 5.00
CA LYS A 16 8.85 -13.59 4.89
C LYS A 16 8.52 -12.93 3.54
N GLU A 17 8.54 -13.71 2.45
CA GLU A 17 8.28 -13.26 1.08
C GLU A 17 6.85 -12.73 0.89
N ASP A 18 5.86 -13.25 1.63
CA ASP A 18 4.47 -12.78 1.55
C ASP A 18 4.30 -11.35 2.11
N ALA A 19 5.26 -10.89 2.92
CA ALA A 19 5.32 -9.54 3.47
C ALA A 19 6.25 -8.60 2.69
N GLN A 20 6.95 -9.10 1.65
CA GLN A 20 7.95 -8.31 0.92
C GLN A 20 7.36 -7.63 -0.31
N PHE A 21 7.68 -6.35 -0.45
CA PHE A 21 7.24 -5.53 -1.56
C PHE A 21 8.36 -4.67 -2.11
N ASP A 22 8.40 -4.54 -3.44
CA ASP A 22 9.31 -3.67 -4.15
C ASP A 22 8.63 -2.34 -4.49
N PHE A 23 9.27 -1.24 -4.11
CA PHE A 23 8.81 0.11 -4.43
C PHE A 23 9.51 0.58 -5.71
N ILE A 24 8.70 0.74 -6.75
CA ILE A 24 9.15 1.03 -8.10
C ILE A 24 8.79 2.48 -8.43
N THR A 25 9.82 3.32 -8.54
CA THR A 25 9.68 4.72 -8.95
C THR A 25 9.16 4.83 -10.37
N VAL A 26 8.21 5.75 -10.61
CA VAL A 26 7.64 5.99 -11.94
C VAL A 26 8.32 7.17 -12.62
N ALA A 27 8.87 6.95 -13.83
CA ALA A 27 9.54 8.00 -14.59
C ALA A 27 8.57 9.15 -14.93
N GLY A 28 9.00 10.40 -14.67
CA GLY A 28 8.19 11.59 -14.93
C GLY A 28 7.06 11.86 -13.92
N GLN A 29 6.93 11.05 -12.87
CA GLN A 29 5.94 11.24 -11.80
C GLN A 29 6.65 11.28 -10.45
N GLU A 30 7.09 12.48 -10.06
CA GLU A 30 7.82 12.69 -8.81
C GLU A 30 7.01 12.21 -7.60
N ASN A 31 7.68 11.49 -6.70
CA ASN A 31 7.11 10.94 -5.46
C ASN A 31 5.96 9.94 -5.63
N GLN A 32 5.72 9.46 -6.85
CA GLN A 32 4.77 8.38 -7.12
C GLN A 32 5.51 7.07 -7.31
N ILE A 33 4.99 6.03 -6.67
CA ILE A 33 5.52 4.68 -6.69
C ILE A 33 4.43 3.70 -7.12
N ARG A 34 4.87 2.62 -7.75
CA ARG A 34 4.11 1.36 -7.79
C ARG A 34 4.70 0.42 -6.76
N ILE A 35 3.85 -0.41 -6.17
CA ILE A 35 4.24 -1.36 -5.13
C ILE A 35 3.98 -2.75 -5.69
N GLN A 36 5.03 -3.55 -5.84
CA GLN A 36 4.93 -4.91 -6.37
C GLN A 36 5.12 -5.91 -5.23
N SER A 37 4.27 -6.92 -5.14
CA SER A 37 4.52 -8.04 -4.23
C SER A 37 5.61 -8.94 -4.81
N VAL A 38 6.61 -9.24 -3.98
CA VAL A 38 7.69 -10.18 -4.34
C VAL A 38 7.15 -11.60 -4.47
N ALA A 39 6.26 -12.03 -3.57
CA ALA A 39 5.73 -13.39 -3.55
C ALA A 39 4.93 -13.77 -4.80
N ILE A 40 4.11 -12.84 -5.31
CA ILE A 40 3.19 -13.14 -6.42
C ILE A 40 3.49 -12.39 -7.72
N ASN A 41 4.50 -11.51 -7.72
CA ASN A 41 4.96 -10.76 -8.90
C ASN A 41 3.82 -9.94 -9.56
N LYS A 42 2.92 -9.38 -8.75
CA LYS A 42 1.82 -8.48 -9.16
C LYS A 42 1.86 -7.17 -8.38
N TYR A 43 1.25 -6.14 -8.94
CA TYR A 43 1.21 -4.81 -8.35
C TYR A 43 -0.02 -4.60 -7.48
N TRP A 44 0.13 -3.74 -6.48
CA TRP A 44 -0.97 -3.15 -5.74
C TRP A 44 -1.85 -2.32 -6.67
N ARG A 45 -3.15 -2.48 -6.53
CA ARG A 45 -4.15 -1.74 -7.29
C ARG A 45 -5.40 -1.48 -6.46
N LEU A 46 -5.92 -0.27 -6.58
CA LEU A 46 -7.22 0.10 -6.05
C LEU A 46 -8.35 -0.60 -6.79
N GLU A 47 -9.22 -1.28 -6.06
CA GLU A 47 -10.56 -1.67 -6.50
C GLU A 47 -11.54 -0.53 -6.20
N ARG A 48 -12.16 0.05 -7.24
CA ARG A 48 -12.91 1.31 -7.12
C ARG A 48 -14.27 1.18 -6.42
N ASN A 49 -14.89 0.01 -6.41
CA ASN A 49 -16.22 -0.17 -5.84
C ASN A 49 -16.20 -0.19 -4.30
N ASN A 50 -15.12 -0.68 -3.69
CA ASN A 50 -15.03 -0.85 -2.24
C ASN A 50 -13.72 -0.33 -1.61
N ASN A 51 -12.83 0.23 -2.43
CA ASN A 51 -11.54 0.79 -2.04
C ASN A 51 -10.53 -0.22 -1.48
N TRP A 52 -10.73 -1.52 -1.68
CA TRP A 52 -9.70 -2.50 -1.33
C TRP A 52 -8.46 -2.30 -2.18
N ILE A 53 -7.29 -2.51 -1.58
CA ILE A 53 -6.03 -2.63 -2.32
C ILE A 53 -5.81 -4.10 -2.60
N LEU A 54 -5.98 -4.47 -3.87
CA LEU A 54 -5.74 -5.83 -4.35
C LEU A 54 -4.32 -5.95 -4.89
N VAL A 55 -3.81 -7.18 -4.97
CA VAL A 55 -2.49 -7.48 -5.53
C VAL A 55 -2.67 -8.36 -6.76
N ASP A 56 -3.26 -7.78 -7.80
CA ASP A 56 -3.68 -8.51 -9.01
C ASP A 56 -3.30 -7.82 -10.31
N ASP A 57 -2.67 -6.65 -10.23
CA ASP A 57 -2.37 -5.85 -11.41
C ASP A 57 -1.06 -6.31 -12.07
N ASP A 58 -1.11 -6.46 -13.39
CA ASP A 58 -0.01 -6.94 -14.21
C ASP A 58 0.99 -5.86 -14.58
N LEU A 59 0.55 -4.59 -14.70
CA LEU A 59 1.35 -3.36 -14.92
C LEU A 59 0.44 -2.20 -15.37
N ALA A 60 -0.82 -2.11 -14.90
CA ALA A 60 -1.75 -1.14 -15.44
C ALA A 60 -1.27 0.28 -15.11
N HIS A 61 -0.94 1.02 -16.18
CA HIS A 61 -0.52 2.42 -16.20
C HIS A 61 -1.59 3.41 -15.71
N THR A 62 -2.54 2.95 -14.89
CA THR A 62 -3.62 3.76 -14.35
C THR A 62 -3.21 4.39 -13.04
N ASN A 63 -3.94 5.42 -12.63
CA ASN A 63 -3.76 6.04 -11.32
C ASN A 63 -4.13 5.09 -10.17
N ASP A 64 -4.84 3.99 -10.45
CA ASP A 64 -5.28 3.02 -9.44
C ASP A 64 -4.12 2.17 -8.91
N SER A 65 -3.00 2.09 -9.63
CA SER A 65 -1.76 1.43 -9.18
C SER A 65 -0.70 2.41 -8.65
N LEU A 66 -1.02 3.71 -8.59
CA LEU A 66 -0.11 4.74 -8.14
C LEU A 66 -0.36 5.12 -6.68
N PHE A 67 0.74 5.15 -5.93
CA PHE A 67 0.75 5.51 -4.52
C PHE A 67 1.84 6.55 -4.22
N THR A 68 1.65 7.30 -3.16
CA THR A 68 2.67 8.19 -2.59
C THR A 68 2.89 7.80 -1.14
N LEU A 69 4.16 7.77 -0.72
CA LEU A 69 4.52 7.70 0.69
C LEU A 69 4.48 9.11 1.28
N LYS A 70 3.68 9.30 2.32
CA LYS A 70 3.60 10.54 3.09
C LYS A 70 4.00 10.27 4.54
N HIS A 71 4.29 11.32 5.29
CA HIS A 71 4.55 11.22 6.73
C HIS A 71 3.29 11.57 7.52
N LYS A 72 3.00 10.78 8.55
CA LYS A 72 2.01 11.11 9.58
C LYS A 72 2.57 12.26 10.43
N PRO A 73 1.85 13.40 10.55
CA PRO A 73 2.38 14.58 11.23
C PRO A 73 2.76 14.37 12.70
N SER A 74 2.06 13.48 13.40
CA SER A 74 2.22 13.29 14.86
C SER A 74 3.30 12.28 15.25
N THR A 75 3.59 11.30 14.39
CA THR A 75 4.47 10.16 14.72
C THR A 75 5.65 9.99 13.78
N ASN A 76 5.70 10.76 12.68
CA ASN A 76 6.66 10.62 11.58
C ASN A 76 6.60 9.26 10.84
N GLU A 77 5.62 8.41 11.18
CA GLU A 77 5.35 7.14 10.51
C GLU A 77 5.01 7.38 9.03
N LYS A 78 5.38 6.43 8.18
CA LYS A 78 5.03 6.48 6.77
C LYS A 78 3.59 6.01 6.57
N VAL A 79 2.89 6.65 5.64
CA VAL A 79 1.51 6.28 5.26
C VAL A 79 1.41 6.24 3.75
N PHE A 80 0.63 5.29 3.23
CA PHE A 80 0.35 5.23 1.80
C PHE A 80 -0.88 6.09 1.47
N TYR A 81 -0.70 6.95 0.47
CA TYR A 81 -1.76 7.71 -0.16
C TYR A 81 -2.02 7.16 -1.56
N CYS A 82 -3.25 6.74 -1.84
CA CYS A 82 -3.66 6.21 -3.14
C CYS A 82 -4.05 7.35 -4.08
N VAL A 83 -3.40 7.44 -5.23
CA VAL A 83 -3.66 8.48 -6.24
C VAL A 83 -4.98 8.23 -6.97
N GLY A 84 -5.41 6.97 -7.09
CA GLY A 84 -6.63 6.61 -7.84
C GLY A 84 -7.94 7.15 -7.27
N ASN A 85 -8.00 7.37 -5.94
CA ASN A 85 -9.18 7.89 -5.24
C ASN A 85 -8.90 9.00 -4.20
N ASP A 86 -7.68 9.53 -4.19
CA ASP A 86 -7.25 10.62 -3.31
C ASP A 86 -7.41 10.34 -1.80
N LYS A 87 -7.26 9.08 -1.37
CA LYS A 87 -7.41 8.66 0.04
C LYS A 87 -6.19 7.94 0.59
N TYR A 88 -6.10 7.92 1.91
CA TYR A 88 -5.08 7.17 2.64
C TYR A 88 -5.49 5.72 2.84
N CYS A 89 -4.49 4.85 2.78
CA CYS A 89 -4.63 3.43 3.08
C CYS A 89 -4.62 3.19 4.60
N LYS A 90 -5.50 2.29 5.06
CA LYS A 90 -5.52 1.79 6.43
C LYS A 90 -5.94 0.33 6.47
N ALA A 91 -5.61 -0.35 7.56
CA ALA A 91 -6.24 -1.62 7.89
C ALA A 91 -7.76 -1.41 8.04
N TYR A 92 -8.54 -2.31 7.46
CA TYR A 92 -9.99 -2.27 7.52
C TYR A 92 -10.58 -3.68 7.56
N SER A 93 -11.61 -3.83 8.38
CA SER A 93 -12.33 -5.08 8.60
C SER A 93 -13.82 -4.89 8.37
N ILE A 94 -14.46 -5.82 7.66
CA ILE A 94 -15.91 -5.88 7.47
C ILE A 94 -16.36 -7.33 7.26
N GLY A 95 -17.35 -7.76 8.04
CA GLY A 95 -17.86 -9.14 7.96
C GLY A 95 -16.74 -10.15 8.19
N SER A 96 -16.53 -11.05 7.24
CA SER A 96 -15.46 -12.07 7.29
C SER A 96 -14.09 -11.59 6.78
N VAL A 97 -13.99 -10.37 6.22
CA VAL A 97 -12.73 -9.79 5.76
C VAL A 97 -12.13 -8.99 6.91
N GLN A 98 -10.97 -9.40 7.40
CA GLN A 98 -10.31 -8.81 8.56
C GLN A 98 -8.95 -8.25 8.17
N ASP A 99 -8.61 -7.09 8.73
CA ASP A 99 -7.27 -6.47 8.71
C ASP A 99 -6.65 -6.34 7.32
N CYS A 100 -7.48 -6.12 6.31
CA CYS A 100 -7.05 -5.94 4.92
C CYS A 100 -6.79 -4.47 4.61
N LEU A 101 -5.87 -4.20 3.68
CA LEU A 101 -5.53 -2.83 3.30
C LEU A 101 -6.63 -2.20 2.44
N ASN A 102 -7.10 -1.02 2.85
CA ASN A 102 -8.18 -0.31 2.17
C ASN A 102 -7.92 1.20 2.11
N ALA A 103 -8.10 1.81 0.95
CA ALA A 103 -7.92 3.25 0.71
C ALA A 103 -9.20 4.05 0.99
N ARG A 104 -9.69 4.02 2.23
CA ARG A 104 -10.95 4.70 2.62
C ARG A 104 -10.78 5.95 3.46
N ALA A 105 -9.60 6.18 4.04
CA ALA A 105 -9.41 7.29 4.96
C ALA A 105 -9.21 8.60 4.21
N THR A 106 -9.98 9.63 4.54
CA THR A 106 -9.83 10.98 3.97
C THR A 106 -8.82 11.83 4.73
N THR A 107 -8.52 11.46 5.98
CA THR A 107 -7.55 12.12 6.86
C THR A 107 -6.57 11.11 7.42
N VAL A 108 -5.37 11.54 7.79
CA VAL A 108 -4.42 10.70 8.54
C VAL A 108 -4.92 10.58 9.97
N ASP A 109 -5.29 9.38 10.39
CA ASP A 109 -5.72 9.04 11.76
C ASP A 109 -4.87 7.91 12.34
N ASP A 110 -5.17 7.45 13.56
CA ASP A 110 -4.40 6.38 14.22
C ASP A 110 -4.51 5.01 13.55
N GLY A 111 -5.52 4.79 12.71
CA GLY A 111 -5.60 3.60 11.86
C GLY A 111 -4.82 3.75 10.54
N VAL A 112 -4.37 4.95 10.19
CA VAL A 112 -3.57 5.24 8.99
C VAL A 112 -2.10 5.25 9.41
N ALA A 113 -1.54 4.06 9.58
CA ALA A 113 -0.12 3.88 9.81
C ALA A 113 0.31 2.59 9.11
N VAL A 114 1.46 2.64 8.44
CA VAL A 114 2.09 1.43 7.92
C VAL A 114 3.55 1.46 8.35
N ASP A 115 3.93 0.46 9.13
CA ASP A 115 5.33 0.28 9.50
C ASP A 115 6.07 -0.27 8.27
N VAL A 116 6.79 0.62 7.60
CA VAL A 116 7.60 0.30 6.42
C VAL A 116 9.04 0.13 6.88
N ILE A 117 9.47 -1.12 7.00
CA ILE A 117 10.85 -1.46 7.35
C ILE A 117 11.66 -1.60 6.06
N ASP A 118 12.58 -0.66 5.82
CA ASP A 118 13.57 -0.78 4.76
C ASP A 118 14.48 -1.98 5.09
N VAL A 119 14.62 -2.95 4.19
CA VAL A 119 15.42 -4.18 4.37
C VAL A 119 16.60 -4.29 3.44
#